data_AF-A0A7J0AGX6-F1
#
_entry.id   AF-A0A7J0AGX6-F1
#
_cell.length_a   1.000
_cell.length_b   1.000
_cell.length_c   1.000
_cell.angle_alpha   90.00
_cell.angle_beta   90.00
_cell.angle_gamma   90.00
#
_symmetry.space_group_name_H-M   'P 1'
#
loop_
_entity.id
_entity.type
_entity.pdbx_description
1 polymer ?
#
loop_
_entity_poly.entity_id
_entity_poly.type
_entity_poly.pdbx_seq_one_letter_code
_entity_poly.pdbx_strand_id
1 'polypeptide(L)'
;MELKARGCPHCHRSISIKTCSKYLLRGTAYTVRCDHCNTELALVKEPVPFKWCPFAGFASTVIPAEYFLVVQKLGLAKSLSYAALFGLFSVIIISILTFKRSYFKIADKI
;
A
#
# COMPACT_ATOMS: atom_id res chain seq x y z
N MET A 1 10.82 1.96 -22.26
CA MET A 1 9.79 2.94 -21.85
C MET A 1 9.98 3.21 -20.38
N GLU A 2 10.37 4.43 -20.00
CA GLU A 2 10.45 4.80 -18.58
C GLU A 2 9.03 4.89 -17.99
N LEU A 3 8.68 3.91 -17.17
CA LEU A 3 7.40 3.92 -16.46
C LEU A 3 7.49 4.95 -15.34
N LYS A 4 6.86 6.11 -15.53
CA LYS A 4 6.74 7.12 -14.46
C LYS A 4 5.72 6.65 -13.43
N ALA A 5 6.10 6.64 -12.15
CA ALA A 5 5.19 6.29 -11.07
C ALA A 5 3.93 7.17 -11.12
N ARG A 6 2.75 6.56 -11.04
CA ARG A 6 1.43 7.20 -11.21
C ARG A 6 1.19 7.90 -12.54
N GLY A 7 2.07 7.75 -13.52
CA GLY A 7 1.85 8.29 -14.87
C GLY A 7 0.91 7.40 -15.67
N CYS A 8 -0.02 8.01 -16.40
CA CYS A 8 -0.76 7.30 -17.43
C CYS A 8 0.17 7.07 -18.64
N PRO A 9 0.31 5.84 -19.16
CA PRO A 9 1.14 5.56 -20.33
C PRO A 9 0.63 6.21 -21.62
N HIS A 10 -0.66 6.56 -21.69
CA HIS A 10 -1.27 7.18 -22.87
C HIS A 10 -1.14 8.71 -22.86
N CYS A 11 -1.57 9.37 -21.78
CA CYS A 11 -1.58 10.84 -21.71
C CYS A 11 -0.37 11.44 -20.96
N HIS A 12 0.51 10.60 -20.40
CA HIS A 12 1.69 10.99 -19.61
C HIS A 12 1.40 11.90 -18.39
N ARG A 13 0.12 12.16 -18.08
CA ARG A 13 -0.31 12.90 -16.90
C ARG A 13 -0.37 11.99 -15.68
N SER A 14 -0.16 12.59 -14.51
CA SER A 14 -0.31 11.92 -13.22
C SER A 14 -1.77 11.60 -12.94
N ILE A 15 -2.06 10.37 -12.55
CA ILE A 15 -3.38 9.92 -12.13
C ILE A 15 -3.69 10.48 -10.74
N SER A 16 -4.96 10.86 -10.50
CA SER A 16 -5.38 11.37 -9.20
C SER A 16 -5.18 10.33 -8.09
N ILE A 17 -4.80 10.82 -6.91
CA ILE A 17 -4.65 10.00 -5.70
C ILE A 17 -5.98 9.29 -5.38
N LYS A 18 -7.13 9.92 -5.66
CA LYS A 18 -8.47 9.35 -5.44
C LYS A 18 -8.73 8.12 -6.30
N THR A 19 -8.20 8.10 -7.52
CA THR A 19 -8.30 6.96 -8.43
C THR A 19 -7.34 5.85 -8.00
N CYS A 20 -6.15 6.22 -7.53
CA CYS A 20 -5.17 5.27 -7.00
C CYS A 20 -5.62 4.64 -5.65
N SER A 21 -6.35 5.36 -4.79
CA SER A 21 -6.84 4.82 -3.52
C SER A 21 -7.90 3.73 -3.69
N LYS A 22 -8.60 3.70 -4.84
CA LYS A 22 -9.51 2.59 -5.17
C LYS A 22 -8.78 1.24 -5.19
N TYR A 23 -7.49 1.20 -5.53
CA TYR A 23 -6.68 -0.02 -5.47
C TYR A 23 -6.39 -0.49 -4.05
N LEU A 24 -6.22 0.44 -3.10
CA LEU A 24 -6.03 0.09 -1.70
C LEU A 24 -7.28 -0.57 -1.12
N LEU A 25 -8.47 -0.16 -1.57
CA LEU A 25 -9.75 -0.67 -1.09
C LEU A 25 -10.25 -1.91 -1.84
N ARG A 26 -10.06 -1.97 -3.17
CA ARG A 26 -10.59 -3.02 -4.04
C ARG A 26 -9.57 -4.06 -4.47
N GLY A 27 -8.30 -3.88 -4.13
CA GLY A 27 -7.20 -4.77 -4.50
C GLY A 27 -6.60 -4.51 -5.88
N THR A 28 -5.56 -5.28 -6.20
CA THR A 28 -4.68 -5.11 -7.37
C THR A 28 -5.27 -5.65 -8.68
N ALA A 29 -6.32 -6.48 -8.60
CA ALA A 29 -7.00 -7.07 -9.76
C ALA A 29 -8.00 -6.13 -10.46
N TYR A 30 -8.21 -4.92 -9.92
CA TYR A 30 -9.18 -3.96 -10.47
C TYR A 30 -8.57 -3.10 -11.59
N THR A 31 -9.32 -2.80 -12.64
CA THR A 31 -8.90 -1.81 -13.64
C THR A 31 -9.46 -0.43 -13.28
N VAL A 32 -8.66 0.62 -13.41
CA VAL A 32 -9.14 2.00 -13.21
C VAL A 32 -9.08 2.79 -14.50
N ARG A 33 -9.97 3.78 -14.64
CA ARG A 33 -9.92 4.71 -15.77
C ARG A 33 -9.10 5.93 -15.41
N CYS A 34 -8.30 6.41 -16.36
CA CYS A 34 -7.59 7.67 -16.21
C CYS A 34 -8.58 8.85 -16.18
N ASP A 35 -8.43 9.76 -15.21
CA ASP A 35 -9.29 10.95 -15.08
C ASP A 35 -9.18 11.93 -16.26
N HIS A 36 -8.13 11.82 -17.09
CA HIS A 36 -7.87 12.73 -18.22
C HIS A 36 -8.24 12.15 -19.58
N CYS A 37 -7.83 10.91 -19.86
CA CYS A 37 -8.02 10.28 -21.17
C CYS A 37 -9.04 9.14 -21.16
N ASN A 38 -9.67 8.83 -20.01
CA ASN A 38 -10.62 7.74 -19.81
C ASN A 38 -10.11 6.33 -20.20
N THR A 39 -8.83 6.19 -20.57
CA THR A 39 -8.21 4.90 -20.87
C THR A 39 -8.25 3.99 -19.65
N GLU A 40 -8.62 2.73 -19.86
CA GLU A 40 -8.56 1.70 -18.83
C GLU A 40 -7.11 1.30 -18.56
N LEU A 41 -6.74 1.33 -17.30
CA LEU A 41 -5.39 1.09 -16.81
C LEU A 41 -5.42 -0.06 -15.81
N ALA A 42 -4.43 -0.93 -15.92
CA ALA A 42 -4.14 -1.98 -14.96
C ALA A 42 -2.79 -1.68 -14.29
N LEU A 43 -2.60 -2.17 -13.06
CA LEU A 43 -1.29 -2.15 -12.43
C LEU A 43 -0.34 -3.10 -13.20
N VAL A 44 0.88 -2.65 -13.46
CA VAL A 44 1.92 -3.49 -14.07
C VAL A 44 2.33 -4.61 -13.13
N LYS A 45 2.48 -4.25 -11.85
CA LYS A 45 2.89 -5.13 -10.76
C LYS A 45 2.27 -4.63 -9.47
N GLU A 46 2.07 -5.54 -8.53
CA GLU A 46 1.67 -5.18 -7.18
C GLU A 46 2.71 -4.25 -6.54
N PRO A 47 2.32 -3.06 -6.04
CA PRO A 47 3.24 -2.09 -5.44
C PRO A 47 3.99 -2.67 -4.23
N VAL A 48 3.26 -3.44 -3.44
CA VAL A 48 3.74 -4.23 -2.31
C VAL A 48 3.14 -5.63 -2.47
N PRO A 49 3.96 -6.68 -2.59
CA PRO A 49 3.46 -8.04 -2.70
C PRO A 49 2.68 -8.41 -1.43
N PHE A 50 1.40 -8.75 -1.59
CA PHE A 50 0.48 -9.00 -0.47
C PHE A 50 1.01 -10.07 0.49
N LYS A 51 1.80 -11.03 -0.01
CA LYS A 51 2.48 -12.06 0.78
C LYS A 51 3.35 -11.51 1.93
N TRP A 52 3.90 -10.30 1.77
CA TRP A 52 4.76 -9.68 2.78
C TRP A 52 3.98 -8.84 3.80
N CYS A 53 2.76 -8.41 3.49
CA CYS A 53 1.93 -7.63 4.40
C CYS A 53 1.61 -8.34 5.74
N PRO A 54 1.18 -9.62 5.78
CA PRO A 54 0.91 -10.29 7.06
C PRO A 54 2.19 -10.50 7.86
N PHE A 55 3.32 -10.81 7.21
CA PHE A 55 4.61 -10.94 7.88
C PHE A 55 5.09 -9.60 8.47
N ALA A 56 4.99 -8.51 7.69
CA ALA A 56 5.34 -7.18 8.14
C ALA A 56 4.45 -6.70 9.29
N GLY A 57 3.14 -6.97 9.24
CA GLY A 57 2.20 -6.66 10.31
C GLY A 57 2.47 -7.47 11.58
N PHE A 58 2.78 -8.76 11.45
CA PHE A 58 3.17 -9.59 12.58
C PHE A 58 4.46 -9.08 13.22
N ALA A 59 5.49 -8.84 12.42
CA ALA A 59 6.77 -8.31 12.90
C ALA A 59 6.62 -6.90 13.54
N SER A 60 5.76 -6.04 13.01
CA SER A 60 5.58 -4.67 13.52
C SER A 60 4.69 -4.56 14.75
N THR A 61 3.91 -5.60 15.09
CA THR A 61 2.97 -5.55 16.23
C THR A 61 3.33 -6.55 17.32
N VAL A 62 3.68 -7.78 16.98
CA VAL A 62 3.99 -8.85 17.95
C VAL A 62 5.35 -8.63 18.59
N ILE A 63 6.39 -8.28 17.82
CA ILE A 63 7.73 -8.04 18.37
C ILE A 63 7.70 -6.87 19.37
N PRO A 64 7.08 -5.71 19.07
CA PRO A 64 6.97 -4.64 20.05
C PRO A 64 6.11 -5.02 21.25
N ALA A 65 4.98 -5.72 21.04
CA ALA A 65 4.11 -6.13 22.15
C ALA A 65 4.86 -7.02 23.16
N GLU A 66 5.58 -8.03 22.69
CA GLU A 66 6.41 -8.92 23.52
C GLU A 66 7.55 -8.15 24.19
N TYR A 67 8.22 -7.25 23.47
CA TYR A 67 9.29 -6.43 24.03
C TYR A 67 8.80 -5.54 25.19
N PHE A 68 7.68 -4.83 25.01
CA PHE A 68 7.13 -3.96 26.05
C PHE A 68 6.55 -4.76 27.24
N LEU A 69 6.02 -5.95 26.99
CA LEU A 69 5.43 -6.80 28.01
C LEU A 69 6.50 -7.51 28.85
N VAL A 70 7.51 -8.12 28.21
CA VAL A 70 8.50 -8.97 28.88
C VAL A 70 9.71 -8.18 29.39
N VAL A 71 10.24 -7.24 28.59
CA VAL A 71 11.47 -6.50 28.93
C VAL A 71 11.15 -5.27 29.78
N GLN A 72 10.17 -4.47 29.36
CA GLN A 72 9.79 -3.24 30.06
C GLN A 72 8.81 -3.49 31.21
N LYS A 73 8.26 -4.71 31.34
CA LYS A 73 7.23 -5.09 32.34
C LYS A 73 6.06 -4.11 32.39
N LEU A 74 5.74 -3.49 31.24
CA LEU A 74 4.57 -2.65 31.12
C LEU A 74 3.34 -3.55 31.19
N GLY A 75 2.32 -3.14 31.95
CA GLY A 75 1.05 -3.85 31.99
C GLY A 75 0.48 -4.05 30.57
N LEU A 76 -0.20 -5.17 30.37
CA LEU A 76 -0.71 -5.64 29.06
C LEU A 76 -1.38 -4.53 28.23
N ALA A 77 -2.21 -3.70 28.87
CA ALA A 77 -2.92 -2.60 28.21
C ALA A 77 -1.97 -1.53 27.62
N LYS A 78 -0.87 -1.19 28.30
CA LYS A 78 0.11 -0.22 27.80
C LYS A 78 0.96 -0.83 26.69
N SER A 79 1.38 -2.09 26.82
CA SER A 79 2.16 -2.76 25.78
C SER A 79 1.38 -2.89 24.47
N LEU A 80 0.08 -3.21 24.55
CA LEU A 80 -0.82 -3.25 23.40
C LEU A 80 -1.03 -1.88 22.76
N SER A 81 -1.16 -0.80 23.56
CA SER A 81 -1.35 0.54 22.99
C SER A 81 -0.10 1.01 22.23
N TYR A 82 1.11 0.73 22.73
CA TYR A 82 2.34 1.03 22.01
C TYR A 82 2.48 0.18 20.74
N ALA A 83 2.21 -1.13 20.81
CA ALA A 83 2.23 -2.00 19.63
C ALA A 83 1.23 -1.54 18.55
N ALA A 84 0.05 -1.05 18.95
CA ALA A 84 -0.94 -0.50 18.04
C ALA A 84 -0.43 0.78 17.33
N LEU A 85 0.31 1.65 18.03
CA LEU A 85 0.95 2.83 17.42
C LEU A 85 2.00 2.43 16.38
N PHE A 86 2.82 1.43 16.67
CA PHE A 86 3.78 0.88 15.69
C PHE A 86 3.07 0.27 14.48
N GLY A 87 1.98 -0.47 14.71
CA GLY A 87 1.10 -0.96 13.65
C GLY A 87 0.59 0.18 12.76
N LEU A 88 0.05 1.25 13.34
CA LEU A 88 -0.43 2.42 12.61
C LEU A 88 0.67 3.06 11.74
N PHE A 89 1.87 3.26 12.30
CA PHE A 89 3.02 3.78 11.58
C PHE A 89 3.39 2.90 10.38
N SER A 90 3.39 1.57 10.56
CA SER A 90 3.70 0.64 9.48
C SER A 90 2.69 0.72 8.32
N VAL A 91 1.39 0.89 8.63
CA VAL A 91 0.34 1.07 7.62
C VAL A 91 0.54 2.36 6.82
N ILE A 92 0.93 3.45 7.49
CA ILE A 92 1.22 4.74 6.83
C ILE A 92 2.39 4.58 5.86
N ILE A 93 3.49 3.95 6.30
CA ILE A 93 4.68 3.71 5.47
C ILE A 93 4.33 2.85 4.25
N ILE A 94 3.61 1.74 4.45
CA ILE A 94 3.18 0.84 3.36
C ILE A 94 2.28 1.59 2.37
N SER A 95 1.39 2.44 2.86
CA SER A 95 0.52 3.27 2.00
C SER A 95 1.36 4.21 1.14
N ILE A 96 2.32 4.94 1.72
CA ILE A 96 3.22 5.84 0.98
C ILE A 96 4.06 5.07 -0.05
N LEU A 97 4.61 3.91 0.33
CA LEU A 97 5.38 3.06 -0.58
C LEU A 97 4.54 2.54 -1.73
N THR A 98 3.33 2.09 -1.44
CA THR A 98 2.35 1.64 -2.44
C THR A 98 2.13 2.74 -3.47
N PHE A 99 1.86 3.94 -2.98
CA PHE A 99 1.64 5.12 -3.79
C PHE A 99 2.84 5.53 -4.66
N LYS A 100 4.06 5.39 -4.15
CA LYS A 100 5.30 5.67 -4.92
C LYS A 100 5.63 4.57 -5.93
N ARG A 101 5.18 3.33 -5.70
CA ARG A 101 5.45 2.17 -6.56
C ARG A 101 4.28 1.73 -7.43
N SER A 102 3.21 2.52 -7.52
CA SER A 102 2.12 2.28 -8.46
C SER A 102 2.55 2.63 -9.89
N TYR A 103 2.85 1.60 -10.68
CA TYR A 103 3.10 1.71 -12.13
C TYR A 103 1.91 1.16 -12.91
N PHE A 104 1.49 1.88 -13.94
CA PHE A 104 0.28 1.57 -14.71
C PHE A 104 0.63 1.16 -16.15
N LYS A 105 -0.08 0.15 -16.66
CA LYS A 105 -0.13 -0.25 -18.08
C LYS A 105 -1.54 -0.09 -18.62
N ILE A 106 -1.68 0.01 -19.93
CA ILE A 106 -2.98 -0.05 -20.59
C ILE A 106 -3.57 -1.44 -20.30
N ALA A 107 -4.83 -1.48 -19.88
CA ALA A 107 -5.54 -2.74 -19.72
C ALA A 107 -5.97 -3.22 -21.10
N ASP A 108 -5.26 -4.19 -21.67
CA ASP A 108 -5.74 -4.89 -22.86
C ASP A 108 -6.99 -5.70 -22.48
N LYS A 109 -8.13 -5.33 -23.06
CA LYS A 109 -9.29 -6.21 -23.10
C LYS A 109 -8.96 -7.35 -24.05
N ILE A 110 -8.74 -8.54 -23.49
CA ILE A 110 -8.80 -9.80 -24.25
C ILE A 110 -10.26 -10.05 -24.60
#